data_AF-A0A945R2X2-F1
#
_entry.id   AF-A0A945R2X2-F1
#
_cell.length_a   1.000
_cell.length_b   1.000
_cell.length_c   1.000
_cell.angle_alpha   90.00
_cell.angle_beta   90.00
_cell.angle_gamma   90.00
#
_symmetry.space_group_name_H-M   'P 1'
#
loop_
_entity.id
_entity.type
_entity.pdbx_description
1 polymer ?
#
loop_
_entity_poly.entity_id
_entity_poly.type
_entity_poly.pdbx_seq_one_letter_code
_entity_poly.pdbx_strand_id
1 'polypeptide(L)'
;MQLPNLDEMSAEEKLWFANSIAGMVVADGHAHKSEMIFLREAINFLDGKDEIDNLMIIIKNGTPPELRPLDIDPKQAFLMLKYLAQLMVADADLSPKEISYFLLAGRLLGFNNEILNKLWKSARSLLEKDFPQAIVETGNLTTKVSLTKVDETGVTFRLGKALMPKVKIMLYVLKNVHSQVPLKGNEEHWDPLSCTMEKQHQVKFDEGTYLVRAHFEQRLFEDHGIMQIMHPENYAVVSDGGFFDTEKDSLLGSFLNCYVCDNPHIKFYVLHSKSMITDPNIFGIPSFVRSAGELEFCDFNLIQVASCNKCGFSSNDKEHFKRRETSESIFSVEEFSKGWEEKIAPLLKKAQDIGDSFYGEERDIQQGILSYDFAIATFEQMASIASNDEMKGAAYRKKASMLMTQAELLMESKNRDAAEANLKKTFDTLEPIFESLEGISLLHTCVLLFQIKIYLNDLQSAAQYMKFLDNYDTDGKLKEGTEEFKELKVSSAKLKATFDDRAILTKEAMTHFHLDDE
;
A
#
# COMPACT_ATOMS: atom_id res chain seq x y z
N MET A 1 -11.52 5.09 0.03
CA MET A 1 -11.76 6.47 -0.48
C MET A 1 -13.07 6.93 0.15
N GLN A 2 -13.21 8.18 0.62
CA GLN A 2 -14.47 8.61 1.23
C GLN A 2 -15.26 9.43 0.21
N LEU A 3 -16.34 8.86 -0.31
CA LEU A 3 -17.32 9.56 -1.12
C LEU A 3 -18.13 10.55 -0.26
N PRO A 4 -18.64 11.66 -0.84
CA PRO A 4 -19.70 12.43 -0.21
C PRO A 4 -20.94 11.54 0.02
N ASN A 5 -21.78 11.90 0.99
CA ASN A 5 -23.01 11.16 1.26
C ASN A 5 -24.02 11.42 0.13
N LEU A 6 -24.09 10.48 -0.82
CA LEU A 6 -24.93 10.62 -2.01
C LEU A 6 -26.42 10.65 -1.67
N ASP A 7 -26.86 10.02 -0.58
CA ASP A 7 -28.28 10.00 -0.18
C ASP A 7 -28.76 11.36 0.34
N GLU A 8 -27.83 12.17 0.86
CA GLU A 8 -28.10 13.53 1.33
C GLU A 8 -27.98 14.58 0.23
N MET A 9 -27.51 14.19 -0.97
CA MET A 9 -27.34 15.08 -2.11
C MET A 9 -28.60 15.12 -2.98
N SER A 10 -29.01 16.32 -3.34
CA SER A 10 -30.00 16.57 -4.38
C SER A 10 -29.49 16.12 -5.76
N ALA A 11 -30.41 15.92 -6.71
CA ALA A 11 -30.06 15.57 -8.08
C ALA A 11 -29.13 16.62 -8.74
N GLU A 12 -29.30 17.90 -8.41
CA GLU A 12 -28.43 18.97 -8.91
C GLU A 12 -26.99 18.83 -8.39
N GLU A 13 -26.83 18.50 -7.11
CA GLU A 13 -25.52 18.29 -6.49
C GLU A 13 -24.83 17.03 -7.03
N LYS A 14 -25.58 15.93 -7.22
CA LYS A 14 -25.08 14.69 -7.83
C LYS A 14 -24.62 14.92 -9.27
N LEU A 15 -25.44 15.61 -10.06
CA LEU A 15 -25.11 15.96 -11.43
C LEU A 15 -23.89 16.89 -11.52
N TRP A 16 -23.80 17.88 -10.62
CA TRP A 16 -22.63 18.75 -10.54
C TRP A 16 -21.37 17.93 -10.23
N PHE A 17 -21.45 17.02 -9.25
CA PHE A 17 -20.32 16.20 -8.85
C PHE A 17 -19.85 15.28 -9.98
N ALA A 18 -20.78 14.58 -10.63
CA ALA A 18 -20.47 13.73 -11.78
C ALA A 18 -19.80 14.52 -12.91
N ASN A 19 -20.31 15.71 -13.24
CA ASN A 19 -19.69 16.59 -14.23
C ASN A 19 -18.30 17.07 -13.81
N SER A 20 -18.08 17.35 -12.53
CA SER A 20 -16.77 17.76 -12.02
C SER A 20 -15.74 16.63 -12.09
N ILE A 21 -16.17 15.39 -11.87
CA ILE A 21 -15.32 14.20 -12.05
C ILE A 21 -14.97 14.06 -13.52
N ALA A 22 -15.97 14.05 -14.40
CA ALA A 22 -15.73 13.93 -15.84
C ALA A 22 -14.84 15.05 -16.39
N GLY A 23 -15.02 16.27 -15.91
CA GLY A 23 -14.20 17.40 -16.27
C GLY A 23 -12.75 17.30 -15.83
N MET A 24 -12.49 16.70 -14.65
CA MET A 24 -11.13 16.47 -14.19
C MET A 24 -10.43 15.41 -15.06
N VAL A 25 -11.10 14.30 -15.35
CA VAL A 25 -10.56 13.21 -16.18
C VAL A 25 -10.23 13.63 -17.61
N VAL A 26 -10.94 14.63 -18.16
CA VAL A 26 -10.63 15.16 -19.50
C VAL A 26 -9.79 16.44 -19.46
N ALA A 27 -9.38 16.91 -18.28
CA ALA A 27 -8.74 18.22 -18.13
C ALA A 27 -7.39 18.29 -18.84
N ASP A 28 -6.61 17.22 -18.79
CA ASP A 28 -5.29 17.13 -19.42
C ASP A 28 -5.40 16.84 -20.94
N GLY A 29 -6.47 16.17 -21.35
CA GLY A 29 -6.80 15.73 -22.70
C GLY A 29 -6.65 14.21 -22.93
N HIS A 30 -6.29 13.44 -21.91
CA HIS A 30 -6.11 11.98 -21.98
C HIS A 30 -6.83 11.29 -20.82
N ALA A 31 -7.84 10.50 -21.17
CA ALA A 31 -8.54 9.65 -20.22
C ALA A 31 -7.70 8.40 -19.90
N HIS A 32 -7.06 8.32 -18.72
CA HIS A 32 -6.31 7.14 -18.29
C HIS A 32 -7.21 6.05 -17.72
N LYS A 33 -6.82 4.76 -17.88
CA LYS A 33 -7.59 3.61 -17.35
C LYS A 33 -7.82 3.71 -15.83
N SER A 34 -6.88 4.29 -15.07
CA SER A 34 -6.99 4.56 -13.63
C SER A 34 -8.07 5.58 -13.28
N GLU A 35 -8.28 6.57 -14.14
CA GLU A 35 -9.29 7.62 -13.98
C GLU A 35 -10.69 7.17 -14.41
N MET A 36 -10.77 6.19 -15.31
CA MET A 36 -12.06 5.64 -15.78
C MET A 36 -12.89 5.00 -14.67
N ILE A 37 -12.27 4.59 -13.56
CA ILE A 37 -12.98 4.03 -12.41
C ILE A 37 -13.87 5.09 -11.77
N PHE A 38 -13.35 6.31 -11.60
CA PHE A 38 -14.08 7.44 -11.03
C PHE A 38 -15.23 7.89 -11.95
N LEU A 39 -15.06 7.78 -13.27
CA LEU A 39 -16.15 8.03 -14.21
C LEU A 39 -17.27 6.99 -14.09
N ARG A 40 -16.93 5.72 -13.85
CA ARG A 40 -17.95 4.68 -13.60
C ARG A 40 -18.71 4.94 -12.31
N GLU A 41 -18.01 5.36 -11.26
CA GLU A 41 -18.65 5.82 -10.02
C GLU A 41 -19.55 7.03 -10.28
N ALA A 42 -19.07 8.03 -11.03
CA ALA A 42 -19.86 9.20 -11.41
C ALA A 42 -21.16 8.86 -12.16
N ILE A 43 -21.15 7.84 -13.01
CA ILE A 43 -22.34 7.35 -13.72
C ILE A 43 -23.35 6.75 -12.75
N ASN A 44 -22.89 6.02 -11.71
CA ASN A 44 -23.77 5.42 -10.71
C ASN A 44 -24.50 6.47 -9.85
N PHE A 45 -24.03 7.73 -9.83
CA PHE A 45 -24.71 8.81 -9.10
C PHE A 45 -25.93 9.36 -9.83
N LEU A 46 -26.09 9.04 -11.12
CA LEU A 46 -27.08 9.66 -11.99
C LEU A 46 -28.26 8.72 -12.21
N ASP A 47 -29.46 9.20 -11.88
CA ASP A 47 -30.71 8.45 -12.06
C ASP A 47 -31.21 8.52 -13.52
N GLY A 48 -30.79 9.55 -14.27
CA GLY A 48 -31.28 9.87 -15.61
C GLY A 48 -30.40 9.33 -16.73
N LYS A 49 -30.98 8.54 -17.64
CA LYS A 49 -30.31 8.06 -18.86
C LYS A 49 -29.74 9.21 -19.71
N ASP A 50 -30.45 10.32 -19.81
CA ASP A 50 -30.02 11.50 -20.56
C ASP A 50 -28.80 12.18 -19.92
N GLU A 51 -28.66 12.13 -18.59
CA GLU A 51 -27.52 12.69 -17.85
C GLU A 51 -26.26 11.85 -18.08
N ILE A 52 -26.41 10.53 -18.08
CA ILE A 52 -25.34 9.58 -18.41
C ILE A 52 -24.89 9.78 -19.86
N ASP A 53 -25.82 9.91 -20.81
CA ASP A 53 -25.50 10.14 -22.21
C ASP A 53 -24.74 11.46 -22.41
N ASN A 54 -25.10 12.52 -21.67
CA ASN A 54 -24.38 13.79 -21.66
C ASN A 54 -22.96 13.67 -21.09
N LEU A 55 -22.78 12.93 -20.00
CA LEU A 55 -21.45 12.64 -19.43
C LEU A 55 -20.56 11.92 -20.45
N MET A 56 -21.13 10.94 -21.18
CA MET A 56 -20.42 10.21 -22.23
C MET A 56 -20.03 11.09 -23.42
N ILE A 57 -20.81 12.12 -23.73
CA ILE A 57 -20.47 13.13 -24.76
C ILE A 57 -19.27 13.98 -24.31
N ILE A 58 -19.24 14.41 -23.04
CA ILE A 58 -18.12 15.17 -22.45
C ILE A 58 -16.81 14.39 -22.58
N ILE A 59 -16.83 13.10 -22.22
CA ILE A 59 -15.67 12.20 -22.29
C ILE A 59 -15.20 12.04 -23.75
N LYS A 60 -16.13 11.81 -24.69
CA LYS A 60 -15.80 11.65 -26.12
C LYS A 60 -15.22 12.91 -26.74
N ASN A 61 -15.71 14.08 -26.34
CA ASN A 61 -15.25 15.36 -26.88
C ASN A 61 -13.93 15.82 -26.25
N GLY A 62 -13.55 15.29 -25.08
CA GLY A 62 -12.32 15.64 -24.38
C GLY A 62 -12.30 17.09 -23.88
N THR A 63 -13.48 17.70 -23.70
CA THR A 63 -13.62 19.10 -23.26
C THR A 63 -14.30 19.14 -21.90
N PRO A 64 -13.67 19.71 -20.86
CA PRO A 64 -14.29 19.80 -19.55
C PRO A 64 -15.63 20.54 -19.59
N PRO A 65 -16.65 20.08 -18.86
CA PRO A 65 -17.95 20.74 -18.82
C PRO A 65 -17.86 22.07 -18.09
N GLU A 66 -18.75 22.99 -18.43
CA GLU A 66 -18.89 24.26 -17.73
C GLU A 66 -19.61 24.02 -16.39
N LEU A 67 -18.87 24.23 -15.29
CA LEU A 67 -19.42 24.16 -13.95
C LEU A 67 -19.93 25.54 -13.50
N ARG A 68 -21.07 25.56 -12.80
CA ARG A 68 -21.60 26.77 -12.14
C ARG A 68 -21.30 26.73 -10.64
N PRO A 69 -21.37 27.86 -9.92
CA PRO A 69 -21.31 27.84 -8.46
C PRO A 69 -22.41 26.93 -7.89
N LEU A 70 -22.06 26.09 -6.92
CA LEU A 70 -22.98 25.16 -6.27
C LEU A 70 -23.15 25.57 -4.81
N ASP A 71 -24.39 25.80 -4.39
CA ASP A 71 -24.73 26.01 -2.99
C ASP A 71 -25.05 24.65 -2.36
N ILE A 72 -24.11 24.14 -1.55
CA ILE A 72 -24.13 22.80 -0.98
C ILE A 72 -23.61 22.87 0.47
N ASP A 73 -24.02 21.90 1.30
CA ASP A 73 -23.47 21.75 2.64
C ASP A 73 -21.92 21.75 2.63
N PRO A 74 -21.25 22.58 3.45
CA PRO A 74 -19.79 22.69 3.45
C PRO A 74 -19.04 21.38 3.69
N LYS A 75 -19.61 20.41 4.42
CA LYS A 75 -18.97 19.11 4.62
C LYS A 75 -19.03 18.28 3.34
N GLN A 76 -20.18 18.25 2.66
CA GLN A 76 -20.32 17.57 1.38
C GLN A 76 -19.42 18.21 0.32
N ALA A 77 -19.38 19.54 0.25
CA ALA A 77 -18.47 20.29 -0.62
C ALA A 77 -17.00 19.91 -0.38
N PHE A 78 -16.60 19.75 0.88
CA PHE A 78 -15.23 19.38 1.24
C PHE A 78 -14.90 17.92 0.88
N LEU A 79 -15.86 17.00 1.03
CA LEU A 79 -15.71 15.61 0.62
C LEU A 79 -15.58 15.49 -0.91
N MET A 80 -16.41 16.20 -1.68
CA MET A 80 -16.29 16.29 -3.14
C MET A 80 -14.92 16.82 -3.55
N LEU A 81 -14.45 17.88 -2.90
CA LEU A 81 -13.13 18.46 -3.18
C LEU A 81 -11.99 17.49 -2.83
N LYS A 82 -12.08 16.76 -1.72
CA LYS A 82 -11.08 15.76 -1.33
C LYS A 82 -11.04 14.60 -2.33
N TYR A 83 -12.21 14.15 -2.81
CA TYR A 83 -12.33 13.12 -3.83
C TYR A 83 -11.67 13.58 -5.15
N LEU A 84 -11.97 14.80 -5.61
CA LEU A 84 -11.32 15.39 -6.79
C LEU A 84 -9.80 15.51 -6.62
N ALA A 85 -9.30 15.83 -5.42
CA ALA A 85 -7.87 15.91 -5.15
C ALA A 85 -7.16 14.55 -5.25
N GLN A 86 -7.87 13.45 -4.92
CA GLN A 86 -7.35 12.08 -5.04
C GLN A 86 -7.39 11.60 -6.48
N LEU A 87 -8.47 11.91 -7.22
CA LEU A 87 -8.57 11.62 -8.65
C LEU A 87 -7.45 12.31 -9.43
N MET A 88 -7.17 13.57 -9.12
CA MET A 88 -6.14 14.40 -9.77
C MET A 88 -4.71 13.81 -9.69
N VAL A 89 -4.47 12.78 -8.87
CA VAL A 89 -3.15 12.12 -8.76
C VAL A 89 -3.23 10.61 -9.05
N ALA A 90 -4.36 10.13 -9.57
CA ALA A 90 -4.66 8.70 -9.69
C ALA A 90 -3.88 8.00 -10.81
N ASP A 91 -3.56 8.70 -11.88
CA ASP A 91 -2.73 8.23 -13.00
C ASP A 91 -1.21 8.39 -12.75
N ALA A 92 -0.84 8.93 -11.58
CA ALA A 92 0.53 9.24 -11.17
C ALA A 92 1.26 10.28 -12.04
N ASP A 93 0.53 11.04 -12.86
CA ASP A 93 1.01 12.25 -13.52
C ASP A 93 0.13 13.43 -13.09
N LEU A 94 0.73 14.58 -12.79
CA LEU A 94 -0.04 15.72 -12.30
C LEU A 94 0.18 16.93 -13.21
N SER A 95 -0.69 17.06 -14.20
CA SER A 95 -0.58 18.09 -15.22
C SER A 95 -1.00 19.47 -14.68
N PRO A 96 -0.48 20.57 -15.26
CA PRO A 96 -0.95 21.90 -14.92
C PRO A 96 -2.42 22.14 -15.26
N LYS A 97 -3.00 21.39 -16.20
CA LYS A 97 -4.40 21.57 -16.59
C LYS A 97 -5.34 20.98 -15.54
N GLU A 98 -5.01 19.83 -14.97
CA GLU A 98 -5.77 19.22 -13.87
C GLU A 98 -5.72 20.08 -12.61
N ILE A 99 -4.55 20.60 -12.24
CA ILE A 99 -4.45 21.57 -11.13
C ILE A 99 -5.32 22.80 -11.41
N SER A 100 -5.31 23.30 -12.65
CA SER A 100 -6.15 24.45 -13.02
C SER A 100 -7.64 24.13 -12.86
N TYR A 101 -8.06 22.93 -13.27
CA TYR A 101 -9.43 22.48 -13.17
C TYR A 101 -9.84 22.26 -11.71
N PHE A 102 -8.99 21.61 -10.90
CA PHE A 102 -9.17 21.46 -9.45
C PHE A 102 -9.37 22.80 -8.74
N LEU A 103 -8.50 23.77 -9.02
CA LEU A 103 -8.61 25.13 -8.46
C LEU A 103 -9.88 25.85 -8.93
N LEU A 104 -10.36 25.58 -10.15
CA LEU A 104 -11.63 26.12 -10.65
C LEU A 104 -12.82 25.50 -9.91
N ALA A 105 -12.92 24.17 -9.90
CA ALA A 105 -14.01 23.43 -9.24
C ALA A 105 -14.10 23.79 -7.75
N GLY A 106 -12.97 23.83 -7.04
CA GLY A 106 -12.94 24.21 -5.64
C GLY A 106 -13.39 25.64 -5.35
N ARG A 107 -13.11 26.59 -6.26
CA ARG A 107 -13.63 27.97 -6.11
C ARG A 107 -15.14 28.04 -6.34
N LEU A 108 -15.67 27.23 -7.25
CA LEU A 108 -17.12 27.14 -7.50
C LEU A 108 -17.87 26.47 -6.35
N LEU A 109 -17.21 25.64 -5.56
CA LEU A 109 -17.69 25.11 -4.27
C LEU A 109 -17.50 26.07 -3.09
N GLY A 110 -17.00 27.30 -3.33
CA GLY A 110 -16.85 28.32 -2.29
C GLY A 110 -15.56 28.27 -1.47
N PHE A 111 -14.58 27.44 -1.84
CA PHE A 111 -13.30 27.38 -1.13
C PHE A 111 -12.33 28.49 -1.56
N ASN A 112 -11.55 28.98 -0.60
CA ASN A 112 -10.51 29.97 -0.85
C ASN A 112 -9.21 29.32 -1.38
N ASN A 113 -8.35 30.14 -1.99
CA ASN A 113 -7.09 29.67 -2.57
C ASN A 113 -6.11 29.07 -1.54
N GLU A 114 -6.21 29.42 -0.25
CA GLU A 114 -5.32 28.87 0.77
C GLU A 114 -5.60 27.39 1.01
N ILE A 115 -6.88 27.02 1.19
CA ILE A 115 -7.32 25.63 1.36
C ILE A 115 -6.99 24.82 0.11
N LEU A 116 -7.33 25.36 -1.06
CA LEU A 116 -7.07 24.70 -2.34
C LEU A 116 -5.57 24.45 -2.54
N ASN A 117 -4.73 25.43 -2.25
CA ASN A 117 -3.28 25.28 -2.34
C ASN A 117 -2.72 24.25 -1.38
N LYS A 118 -3.25 24.14 -0.16
CA LYS A 118 -2.86 23.08 0.77
C LYS A 118 -3.24 21.71 0.23
N LEU A 119 -4.48 21.54 -0.25
CA LEU A 119 -4.98 20.24 -0.70
C LEU A 119 -4.23 19.68 -1.91
N TRP A 120 -4.09 20.45 -2.99
CA TRP A 120 -3.41 19.93 -4.18
C TRP A 120 -1.92 19.66 -3.91
N LYS A 121 -1.26 20.47 -3.06
CA LYS A 121 0.12 20.23 -2.62
C LYS A 121 0.25 18.98 -1.75
N SER A 122 -0.72 18.73 -0.87
CA SER A 122 -0.78 17.50 -0.07
C SER A 122 -0.99 16.27 -0.94
N ALA A 123 -1.90 16.33 -1.92
CA ALA A 123 -2.11 15.26 -2.89
C ALA A 123 -0.83 14.96 -3.69
N ARG A 124 -0.18 16.00 -4.22
CA ARG A 124 1.14 15.86 -4.88
C ARG A 124 2.18 15.24 -3.96
N SER A 125 2.28 15.70 -2.72
CA SER A 125 3.28 15.17 -1.78
C SER A 125 3.02 13.70 -1.45
N LEU A 126 1.77 13.23 -1.46
CA LEU A 126 1.46 11.81 -1.33
C LEU A 126 1.92 11.02 -2.55
N LEU A 127 1.64 11.53 -3.75
CA LEU A 127 2.11 10.93 -5.00
C LEU A 127 3.65 10.84 -5.04
N GLU A 128 4.34 11.93 -4.71
CA GLU A 128 5.81 12.01 -4.78
C GLU A 128 6.51 11.09 -3.76
N LYS A 129 5.83 10.62 -2.71
CA LYS A 129 6.40 9.65 -1.75
C LYS A 129 6.64 8.29 -2.37
N ASP A 130 5.84 7.91 -3.37
CA ASP A 130 5.94 6.62 -4.03
C ASP A 130 7.00 6.60 -5.14
N PHE A 131 7.53 7.78 -5.51
CA PHE A 131 8.62 7.88 -6.47
C PHE A 131 9.97 7.48 -5.86
N PRO A 132 10.92 6.98 -6.68
CA PRO A 132 12.28 6.74 -6.24
C PRO A 132 12.88 8.00 -5.61
N GLN A 133 13.55 7.83 -4.46
CA GLN A 133 14.12 8.95 -3.72
C GLN A 133 15.63 9.01 -3.96
N ALA A 134 16.17 10.23 -4.00
CA ALA A 134 17.60 10.46 -4.15
C ALA A 134 18.07 11.67 -3.34
N ILE A 135 19.35 11.73 -3.04
CA ILE A 135 20.01 12.94 -2.53
C ILE A 135 20.68 13.63 -3.72
N VAL A 136 20.41 14.92 -3.88
CA VAL A 136 21.06 15.79 -4.86
C VAL A 136 22.02 16.69 -4.10
N GLU A 137 23.28 16.60 -4.47
CA GLU A 137 24.34 17.48 -3.99
C GLU A 137 24.86 18.37 -5.13
N THR A 138 24.94 19.66 -4.85
CA THR A 138 25.64 20.67 -5.65
C THR A 138 26.51 21.48 -4.69
N GLY A 139 27.44 22.29 -5.19
CA GLY A 139 28.43 22.97 -4.35
C GLY A 139 27.89 23.70 -3.10
N ASN A 140 26.64 24.20 -3.13
CA ASN A 140 26.01 24.92 -2.02
C ASN A 140 24.64 24.32 -1.59
N LEU A 141 24.34 23.08 -1.96
CA LEU A 141 23.07 22.45 -1.65
C LEU A 141 23.22 20.94 -1.55
N THR A 142 22.79 20.37 -0.44
CA THR A 142 22.53 18.93 -0.33
C THR A 142 21.08 18.78 0.10
N THR A 143 20.26 18.08 -0.68
CA THR A 143 18.85 17.91 -0.38
C THR A 143 18.27 16.63 -0.96
N LYS A 144 17.28 16.06 -0.26
CA LYS A 144 16.55 14.88 -0.70
C LYS A 144 15.47 15.30 -1.70
N VAL A 145 15.34 14.56 -2.78
CA VAL A 145 14.37 14.81 -3.86
C VAL A 145 13.71 13.50 -4.28
N SER A 146 12.49 13.62 -4.79
CA SER A 146 11.79 12.53 -5.45
C SER A 146 12.02 12.61 -6.96
N LEU A 147 12.41 11.49 -7.56
CA LEU A 147 12.71 11.38 -8.98
C LEU A 147 11.41 11.17 -9.76
N THR A 148 10.88 12.25 -10.32
CA THR A 148 9.59 12.22 -11.05
C THR A 148 9.71 11.54 -12.40
N LYS A 149 10.92 11.48 -12.98
CA LYS A 149 11.20 10.74 -14.21
C LYS A 149 12.65 10.29 -14.25
N VAL A 150 12.87 9.05 -14.64
CA VAL A 150 14.20 8.46 -14.87
C VAL A 150 14.19 7.79 -16.24
N ASP A 151 15.21 8.06 -17.05
CA ASP A 151 15.45 7.39 -18.33
C ASP A 151 16.95 7.32 -18.59
N GLU A 152 17.36 6.66 -19.69
CA GLU A 152 18.77 6.39 -20.00
C GLU A 152 19.65 7.65 -20.07
N THR A 153 19.06 8.81 -20.31
CA THR A 153 19.79 10.06 -20.51
C THR A 153 19.84 10.93 -19.25
N GLY A 154 19.00 10.69 -18.25
CA GLY A 154 19.01 11.52 -17.05
C GLY A 154 17.81 11.36 -16.12
N VAL A 155 17.78 12.22 -15.10
CA VAL A 155 16.72 12.26 -14.10
C VAL A 155 16.03 13.62 -14.05
N THR A 156 14.73 13.62 -13.74
CA THR A 156 13.94 14.82 -13.49
C THR A 156 13.48 14.82 -12.03
N PHE A 157 13.60 15.98 -11.36
CA PHE A 157 13.17 16.15 -9.98
C PHE A 157 12.74 17.60 -9.71
N ARG A 158 11.99 17.81 -8.63
CA ARG A 158 11.56 19.14 -8.18
C ARG A 158 12.51 19.70 -7.13
N LEU A 159 12.71 21.02 -7.18
CA LEU A 159 13.57 21.73 -6.25
C LEU A 159 12.97 23.08 -5.85
N GLY A 160 12.96 23.40 -4.56
CA GLY A 160 12.47 24.67 -4.02
C GLY A 160 13.36 25.89 -4.28
N LYS A 161 14.30 25.79 -5.24
CA LYS A 161 15.15 26.90 -5.70
C LYS A 161 15.67 26.64 -7.11
N ALA A 162 15.96 27.72 -7.84
CA ALA A 162 16.61 27.62 -9.14
C ALA A 162 18.07 27.18 -8.98
N LEU A 163 18.55 26.34 -9.90
CA LEU A 163 19.96 25.99 -10.02
C LEU A 163 20.65 26.89 -11.04
N MET A 164 21.96 27.05 -10.88
CA MET A 164 22.79 27.70 -11.89
C MET A 164 22.81 26.85 -13.18
N PRO A 165 22.72 27.48 -14.38
CA PRO A 165 22.83 26.76 -15.64
C PRO A 165 24.08 25.88 -15.70
N LYS A 166 23.91 24.62 -16.13
CA LYS A 166 25.00 23.64 -16.26
C LYS A 166 25.79 23.36 -14.97
N VAL A 167 25.20 23.61 -13.81
CA VAL A 167 25.82 23.23 -12.54
C VAL A 167 25.96 21.70 -12.49
N LYS A 168 27.10 21.24 -11.96
CA LYS A 168 27.30 19.82 -11.65
C LYS A 168 26.43 19.42 -10.47
N ILE A 169 25.80 18.26 -10.61
CA ILE A 169 24.91 17.65 -9.64
C ILE A 169 25.45 16.25 -9.37
N MET A 170 25.83 15.98 -8.13
CA MET A 170 26.06 14.61 -7.67
C MET A 170 24.73 14.04 -7.19
N LEU A 171 24.32 12.92 -7.77
CA LEU A 171 23.07 12.24 -7.46
C LEU A 171 23.36 10.94 -6.72
N TYR A 172 22.74 10.74 -5.57
CA TYR A 172 22.85 9.53 -4.75
C TYR A 172 21.46 8.88 -4.66
N VAL A 173 21.23 7.80 -5.42
CA VAL A 173 19.95 7.08 -5.40
C VAL A 173 19.83 6.30 -4.08
N LEU A 174 18.71 6.42 -3.38
CA LEU A 174 18.50 5.70 -2.11
C LEU A 174 18.11 4.24 -2.38
N LYS A 175 18.62 3.30 -1.58
CA LYS A 175 18.32 1.85 -1.72
C LYS A 175 16.91 1.48 -1.25
N ASN A 176 16.33 2.26 -0.33
CA ASN A 176 14.98 2.05 0.19
C ASN A 176 14.04 3.16 -0.27
N VAL A 177 12.98 2.79 -1.00
CA VAL A 177 11.91 3.70 -1.45
C VAL A 177 11.07 4.20 -0.25
N HIS A 178 11.05 3.46 0.87
CA HIS A 178 10.17 3.72 2.03
C HIS A 178 10.88 4.22 3.30
N SER A 179 12.03 4.88 3.19
CA SER A 179 12.63 5.58 4.35
C SER A 179 11.83 6.86 4.64
N GLN A 180 10.86 6.75 5.56
CA GLN A 180 10.14 7.88 6.15
C GLN A 180 10.95 8.58 7.28
N VAL A 181 12.25 8.30 7.43
CA VAL A 181 13.09 8.84 8.50
C VAL A 181 13.75 10.16 8.04
N PRO A 182 13.84 11.22 8.88
CA PRO A 182 14.65 12.38 8.56
C PRO A 182 16.15 12.02 8.53
N LEU A 183 16.92 12.66 7.65
CA LEU A 183 18.38 12.49 7.47
C LEU A 183 19.12 12.40 8.82
N LYS A 184 19.41 11.19 9.28
CA LYS A 184 20.40 10.88 10.31
C LYS A 184 21.57 10.15 9.66
N GLY A 185 22.36 10.86 8.86
CA GLY A 185 23.75 10.53 8.51
C GLY A 185 24.09 9.17 7.84
N ASN A 186 23.16 8.22 7.74
CA ASN A 186 23.36 6.85 7.25
C ASN A 186 22.12 6.39 6.45
N GLU A 187 21.63 7.19 5.51
CA GLU A 187 20.70 6.65 4.50
C GLU A 187 21.52 5.82 3.50
N GLU A 188 21.25 4.53 3.41
CA GLU A 188 21.97 3.65 2.50
C GLU A 188 21.62 4.04 1.05
N HIS A 189 22.63 4.50 0.30
CA HIS A 189 22.51 4.90 -1.09
C HIS A 189 23.43 4.06 -1.98
N TRP A 190 23.10 4.05 -3.25
CA TRP A 190 23.95 3.53 -4.32
C TRP A 190 25.15 4.46 -4.57
N ASP A 191 26.08 4.01 -5.40
CA ASP A 191 27.25 4.81 -5.77
C ASP A 191 26.84 6.09 -6.52
N PRO A 192 27.58 7.20 -6.34
CA PRO A 192 27.18 8.50 -6.84
C PRO A 192 27.23 8.62 -8.36
N LEU A 193 26.25 9.32 -8.92
CA LEU A 193 26.18 9.69 -10.33
C LEU A 193 26.54 11.15 -10.55
N SER A 194 27.57 11.39 -11.35
CA SER A 194 27.87 12.72 -11.88
C SER A 194 26.85 13.09 -12.95
N CYS A 195 26.08 14.13 -12.66
CA CYS A 195 25.09 14.70 -13.56
C CYS A 195 25.39 16.18 -13.81
N THR A 196 24.86 16.74 -14.90
CA THR A 196 24.88 18.18 -15.14
C THR A 196 23.47 18.68 -15.41
N MET A 197 23.11 19.82 -14.84
CA MET A 197 21.80 20.44 -15.10
C MET A 197 21.66 20.77 -16.59
N GLU A 198 20.70 20.12 -17.25
CA GLU A 198 20.42 20.28 -18.67
C GLU A 198 19.44 21.44 -18.88
N LYS A 199 18.31 21.41 -18.18
CA LYS A 199 17.25 22.42 -18.26
C LYS A 199 16.47 22.49 -16.95
N GLN A 200 15.88 23.65 -16.68
CA GLN A 200 14.94 23.82 -15.59
C GLN A 200 13.81 24.77 -15.99
N HIS A 201 12.62 24.54 -15.46
CA HIS A 201 11.48 25.44 -15.65
C HIS A 201 10.75 25.62 -14.32
N GLN A 202 10.24 26.82 -14.07
CA GLN A 202 9.41 27.08 -12.90
C GLN A 202 8.10 26.30 -13.02
N VAL A 203 7.71 25.62 -11.95
CA VAL A 203 6.46 24.84 -11.92
C VAL A 203 5.28 25.78 -11.86
N LYS A 204 4.36 25.66 -12.82
CA LYS A 204 3.12 26.45 -12.85
C LYS A 204 2.31 26.17 -11.58
N PHE A 205 1.77 27.21 -10.96
CA PHE A 205 1.02 27.18 -9.67
C PHE A 205 1.84 26.91 -8.39
N ASP A 206 3.15 26.65 -8.50
CA ASP A 206 4.02 26.42 -7.33
C ASP A 206 5.20 27.40 -7.32
N GLU A 207 4.92 28.65 -6.92
CA GLU A 207 5.92 29.70 -6.86
C GLU A 207 7.14 29.30 -6.02
N GLY A 208 8.33 29.58 -6.54
CA GLY A 208 9.59 29.19 -5.90
C GLY A 208 10.05 27.75 -6.19
N THR A 209 9.22 26.90 -6.81
CA THR A 209 9.59 25.52 -7.14
C THR A 209 9.93 25.36 -8.62
N TYR A 210 10.99 24.62 -8.91
CA TYR A 210 11.53 24.38 -10.25
C TYR A 210 11.56 22.89 -10.54
N LEU A 211 11.17 22.51 -11.76
CA LEU A 211 11.39 21.18 -12.30
C LEU A 211 12.74 21.19 -13.00
N VAL A 212 13.69 20.43 -12.47
CA VAL A 212 15.07 20.34 -12.94
C VAL A 212 15.25 19.02 -13.67
N ARG A 213 15.82 19.07 -14.87
CA ARG A 213 16.32 17.91 -15.60
C ARG A 213 17.85 17.90 -15.51
N ALA A 214 18.40 16.80 -15.02
CA ALA A 214 19.83 16.55 -14.95
C ALA A 214 20.21 15.43 -15.91
N HIS A 215 21.24 15.66 -16.73
CA HIS A 215 21.79 14.71 -17.68
C HIS A 215 22.95 13.94 -17.06
N PHE A 216 23.05 12.63 -17.29
CA PHE A 216 24.17 11.82 -16.81
C PHE A 216 25.46 12.13 -17.58
N GLU A 217 26.55 12.44 -16.87
CA GLU A 217 27.87 12.68 -17.48
C GLU A 217 28.72 11.40 -17.55
N GLN A 218 28.27 10.33 -16.93
CA GLN A 218 28.98 9.06 -16.84
C GLN A 218 28.15 7.92 -17.41
N ARG A 219 28.82 6.84 -17.79
CA ARG A 219 28.15 5.60 -18.16
C ARG A 219 27.46 5.02 -16.92
N LEU A 220 26.22 4.57 -17.10
CA LEU A 220 25.43 3.95 -16.05
C LEU A 220 25.90 2.52 -15.81
N PHE A 221 26.04 2.15 -14.54
CA PHE A 221 26.35 0.80 -14.08
C PHE A 221 25.40 0.43 -12.94
N GLU A 222 25.36 -0.87 -12.59
CA GLU A 222 24.40 -1.44 -11.63
C GLU A 222 24.57 -0.89 -10.20
N ASP A 223 25.79 -0.56 -9.82
CA ASP A 223 26.17 0.06 -8.55
C ASP A 223 25.57 1.45 -8.32
N HIS A 224 24.98 2.09 -9.34
CA HIS A 224 24.40 3.44 -9.25
C HIS A 224 22.89 3.47 -8.93
N GLY A 225 22.20 2.33 -8.91
CA GLY A 225 20.77 2.28 -8.56
C GLY A 225 19.78 2.72 -9.65
N ILE A 226 20.24 3.38 -10.71
CA ILE A 226 19.37 3.88 -11.79
C ILE A 226 18.85 2.73 -12.67
N MET A 227 19.66 1.70 -12.90
CA MET A 227 19.26 0.55 -13.71
C MET A 227 18.12 -0.23 -13.03
N GLN A 228 18.14 -0.30 -11.70
CA GLN A 228 17.10 -0.88 -10.85
C GLN A 228 15.77 -0.11 -10.95
N ILE A 229 15.85 1.21 -11.18
CA ILE A 229 14.67 2.06 -11.36
C ILE A 229 14.10 1.95 -12.77
N MET A 230 14.97 1.90 -13.80
CA MET A 230 14.54 1.83 -15.19
C MET A 230 14.08 0.44 -15.61
N HIS A 231 14.67 -0.59 -15.00
CA HIS A 231 14.41 -1.99 -15.31
C HIS A 231 14.17 -2.80 -14.02
N PRO A 232 13.16 -2.46 -13.22
CA PRO A 232 12.89 -3.15 -11.96
C PRO A 232 12.74 -4.67 -12.13
N GLU A 233 12.26 -5.12 -13.28
CA GLU A 233 12.17 -6.53 -13.67
C GLU A 233 13.54 -7.23 -13.78
N ASN A 234 14.57 -6.53 -14.25
CA ASN A 234 15.92 -7.10 -14.44
C ASN A 234 16.75 -7.08 -13.15
N TYR A 235 16.35 -6.30 -12.16
CA TYR A 235 17.11 -6.06 -10.93
C TYR A 235 16.35 -6.30 -9.64
N ALA A 236 15.14 -6.87 -9.71
CA ALA A 236 14.56 -7.56 -8.56
C ALA A 236 15.66 -8.48 -8.01
N VAL A 237 16.02 -8.35 -6.72
CA VAL A 237 17.22 -8.97 -6.14
C VAL A 237 17.32 -10.44 -6.55
N VAL A 238 18.30 -10.74 -7.41
CA VAL A 238 18.66 -12.08 -7.87
C VAL A 238 18.95 -12.90 -6.62
N SER A 239 18.08 -13.87 -6.34
CA SER A 239 18.46 -14.97 -5.46
C SER A 239 19.44 -15.85 -6.22
N ASP A 240 20.41 -16.46 -5.52
CA ASP A 240 21.35 -17.40 -6.14
C ASP A 240 20.62 -18.59 -6.79
N GLY A 241 19.39 -18.87 -6.36
CA GLY A 241 18.49 -19.85 -6.98
C GLY A 241 17.94 -19.46 -8.36
N GLY A 242 18.06 -18.20 -8.78
CA GLY A 242 17.57 -17.69 -10.07
C GLY A 242 16.06 -17.41 -10.12
N PHE A 243 15.62 -16.93 -11.28
CA PHE A 243 14.20 -16.72 -11.61
C PHE A 243 13.64 -17.91 -12.37
N PHE A 244 12.32 -18.06 -12.34
CA PHE A 244 11.60 -18.97 -13.21
C PHE A 244 10.44 -18.24 -13.88
N ASP A 245 10.12 -18.66 -15.10
CA ASP A 245 8.98 -18.15 -15.83
C ASP A 245 7.70 -18.57 -15.10
N THR A 246 6.86 -17.59 -14.79
CA THR A 246 5.54 -17.81 -14.21
C THR A 246 4.53 -18.08 -15.32
N GLU A 247 3.49 -18.85 -14.99
CA GLU A 247 2.37 -19.04 -15.91
C GLU A 247 1.58 -17.73 -16.07
N LYS A 248 1.40 -16.99 -14.97
CA LYS A 248 0.75 -15.67 -14.97
C LYS A 248 1.73 -14.52 -15.21
N ASP A 249 1.41 -13.64 -16.16
CA ASP A 249 2.18 -12.41 -16.44
C ASP A 249 2.07 -11.33 -15.34
N SER A 250 1.14 -11.51 -14.40
CA SER A 250 1.01 -10.68 -13.20
C SER A 250 2.01 -11.02 -12.08
N LEU A 251 2.78 -12.09 -12.23
CA LEU A 251 3.67 -12.63 -11.20
C LEU A 251 5.14 -12.55 -11.60
N LEU A 252 5.98 -12.47 -10.58
CA LEU A 252 7.42 -12.70 -10.67
C LEU A 252 7.76 -13.92 -9.81
N GLY A 253 8.43 -14.90 -10.41
CA GLY A 253 8.83 -16.14 -9.75
C GLY A 253 10.33 -16.19 -9.48
N SER A 254 10.73 -16.44 -8.23
CA SER A 254 12.13 -16.65 -7.86
C SER A 254 12.33 -17.90 -7.02
N PHE A 255 13.46 -18.58 -7.18
CA PHE A 255 13.85 -19.68 -6.31
C PHE A 255 14.63 -19.16 -5.11
N LEU A 256 14.26 -19.64 -3.91
CA LEU A 256 14.95 -19.35 -2.65
C LEU A 256 15.45 -20.64 -2.00
N ASN A 257 16.46 -20.48 -1.15
CA ASN A 257 17.00 -21.58 -0.37
C ASN A 257 16.37 -21.60 1.04
N CYS A 258 16.09 -22.78 1.56
CA CYS A 258 15.57 -22.94 2.92
C CYS A 258 16.69 -22.76 3.95
N TYR A 259 16.53 -21.89 4.95
CA TYR A 259 17.48 -21.86 6.07
C TYR A 259 17.46 -23.15 6.91
N VAL A 260 16.32 -23.83 7.00
CA VAL A 260 16.13 -24.96 7.93
C VAL A 260 16.73 -26.28 7.40
N CYS A 261 16.63 -26.52 6.09
CA CYS A 261 17.07 -27.79 5.49
C CYS A 261 17.92 -27.62 4.23
N ASP A 262 18.35 -26.40 3.94
CA ASP A 262 19.16 -26.04 2.75
C ASP A 262 18.57 -26.50 1.41
N ASN A 263 17.25 -26.69 1.34
CA ASN A 263 16.57 -26.99 0.08
C ASN A 263 16.64 -25.79 -0.87
N PRO A 264 17.23 -25.90 -2.08
CA PRO A 264 17.50 -24.74 -2.92
C PRO A 264 16.37 -24.36 -3.90
N HIS A 265 15.25 -25.09 -3.88
CA HIS A 265 14.17 -24.93 -4.87
C HIS A 265 12.84 -24.56 -4.21
N ILE A 266 12.82 -23.53 -3.36
CA ILE A 266 11.57 -22.96 -2.85
C ILE A 266 11.07 -21.94 -3.86
N LYS A 267 9.91 -22.19 -4.47
CA LYS A 267 9.24 -21.21 -5.31
C LYS A 267 8.69 -20.08 -4.44
N PHE A 268 9.07 -18.85 -4.75
CA PHE A 268 8.58 -17.65 -4.10
C PHE A 268 8.02 -16.70 -5.16
N TYR A 269 6.75 -16.35 -5.00
CA TYR A 269 6.00 -15.50 -5.90
C TYR A 269 5.90 -14.09 -5.34
N VAL A 270 6.05 -13.10 -6.22
CA VAL A 270 5.78 -11.70 -5.93
C VAL A 270 4.81 -11.18 -6.97
N LEU A 271 3.79 -10.47 -6.53
CA LEU A 271 2.85 -9.82 -7.43
C LEU A 271 3.50 -8.58 -8.07
N HIS A 272 3.35 -8.39 -9.37
CA HIS A 272 3.78 -7.16 -10.05
C HIS A 272 3.09 -5.95 -9.40
N SER A 273 3.85 -4.87 -9.18
CA SER A 273 3.31 -3.65 -8.58
C SER A 273 2.14 -3.13 -9.42
N LYS A 274 1.03 -2.77 -8.74
CA LYS A 274 -0.22 -2.29 -9.37
C LYS A 274 -0.82 -3.25 -10.40
N SER A 275 -0.54 -4.55 -10.33
CA SER A 275 -1.12 -5.54 -11.26
C SER A 275 -2.51 -6.04 -10.85
N MET A 276 -2.89 -5.90 -9.58
CA MET A 276 -4.22 -6.29 -9.08
C MET A 276 -4.93 -5.11 -8.42
N ILE A 277 -6.25 -5.07 -8.60
CA ILE A 277 -7.15 -4.22 -7.83
C ILE A 277 -7.54 -4.99 -6.56
N THR A 278 -7.29 -4.37 -5.42
CA THR A 278 -7.64 -4.93 -4.11
C THR A 278 -8.78 -4.16 -3.48
N ASP A 279 -9.61 -4.88 -2.74
CA ASP A 279 -10.61 -4.33 -1.85
C ASP A 279 -10.27 -4.76 -0.41
N PRO A 280 -9.86 -3.84 0.47
CA PRO A 280 -9.51 -4.18 1.84
C PRO A 280 -10.75 -4.37 2.71
N ASN A 281 -10.80 -5.49 3.43
CA ASN A 281 -11.88 -5.77 4.38
C ASN A 281 -11.85 -4.82 5.60
N ILE A 282 -12.81 -4.95 6.52
CA ILE A 282 -12.91 -4.06 7.70
C ILE A 282 -11.66 -4.10 8.60
N PHE A 283 -10.85 -5.16 8.53
CA PHE A 283 -9.59 -5.32 9.27
C PHE A 283 -8.34 -4.87 8.46
N GLY A 284 -8.53 -4.39 7.23
CA GLY A 284 -7.46 -3.96 6.35
C GLY A 284 -6.73 -5.09 5.61
N ILE A 285 -7.29 -6.30 5.57
CA ILE A 285 -6.75 -7.40 4.77
C ILE A 285 -7.24 -7.25 3.33
N PRO A 286 -6.33 -7.23 2.33
CA PRO A 286 -6.72 -7.06 0.94
C PRO A 286 -7.36 -8.34 0.38
N SER A 287 -8.43 -8.17 -0.37
CA SER A 287 -9.01 -9.20 -1.24
C SER A 287 -8.78 -8.82 -2.69
N PHE A 288 -8.32 -9.76 -3.50
CA PHE A 288 -7.94 -9.52 -4.89
C PHE A 288 -9.17 -9.70 -5.78
N VAL A 289 -9.68 -8.60 -6.32
CA VAL A 289 -11.00 -8.60 -6.99
C VAL A 289 -10.87 -8.82 -8.50
N ARG A 290 -9.87 -8.19 -9.12
CA ARG A 290 -9.60 -8.29 -10.56
C ARG A 290 -8.19 -7.79 -10.90
N SER A 291 -7.73 -8.11 -12.11
CA SER A 291 -6.49 -7.54 -12.62
C SER A 291 -6.62 -6.05 -12.94
N ALA A 292 -5.53 -5.33 -12.76
CA ALA A 292 -5.37 -3.95 -13.17
C ALA A 292 -4.79 -3.92 -14.59
N GLY A 293 -5.66 -3.64 -15.57
CA GLY A 293 -5.26 -3.58 -16.98
C GLY A 293 -5.51 -4.89 -17.72
N GLU A 294 -4.49 -5.37 -18.44
CA GLU A 294 -4.57 -6.53 -19.33
C GLU A 294 -3.82 -7.75 -18.79
N LEU A 295 -3.20 -7.63 -17.61
CA LEU A 295 -2.51 -8.73 -16.94
C LEU A 295 -3.51 -9.80 -16.48
N GLU A 296 -3.04 -11.03 -16.36
CA GLU A 296 -3.81 -12.16 -15.88
C GLU A 296 -4.16 -12.00 -14.41
N PHE A 297 -5.37 -12.39 -14.04
CA PHE A 297 -5.83 -12.26 -12.66
C PHE A 297 -5.13 -13.28 -11.77
N CYS A 298 -4.67 -12.82 -10.60
CA CYS A 298 -4.12 -13.65 -9.55
C CYS A 298 -4.74 -13.27 -8.20
N ASP A 299 -5.47 -14.20 -7.59
CA ASP A 299 -5.78 -14.09 -6.17
C ASP A 299 -4.52 -14.41 -5.36
N PHE A 300 -3.74 -13.37 -5.07
CA PHE A 300 -2.44 -13.52 -4.43
C PHE A 300 -2.55 -14.03 -2.98
N ASN A 301 -3.72 -13.93 -2.34
CA ASN A 301 -3.92 -14.55 -1.02
C ASN A 301 -3.76 -16.07 -1.07
N LEU A 302 -3.95 -16.72 -2.22
CA LEU A 302 -3.77 -18.16 -2.34
C LEU A 302 -2.29 -18.57 -2.38
N ILE A 303 -1.43 -17.72 -2.94
CA ILE A 303 -0.03 -18.06 -3.24
C ILE A 303 1.02 -17.23 -2.49
N GLN A 304 0.63 -16.23 -1.69
CA GLN A 304 1.58 -15.35 -1.00
C GLN A 304 2.52 -16.07 -0.02
N VAL A 305 2.10 -17.23 0.50
CA VAL A 305 2.94 -18.05 1.40
C VAL A 305 3.77 -19.02 0.56
N ALA A 306 5.08 -18.85 0.61
CA ALA A 306 6.03 -19.83 0.11
C ALA A 306 6.26 -20.93 1.15
N SER A 307 6.35 -22.18 0.69
CA SER A 307 6.49 -23.36 1.54
C SER A 307 7.61 -24.27 1.06
N CYS A 308 8.47 -24.71 1.97
CA CYS A 308 9.51 -25.69 1.68
C CYS A 308 8.93 -27.10 1.57
N ASN A 309 9.07 -27.74 0.42
CA ASN A 309 8.55 -29.09 0.19
C ASN A 309 9.25 -30.22 0.97
N LYS A 310 10.41 -29.94 1.59
CA LYS A 310 11.15 -30.92 2.40
C LYS A 310 10.81 -30.84 3.88
N CYS A 311 10.93 -29.65 4.49
CA CYS A 311 10.76 -29.48 5.93
C CYS A 311 9.47 -28.74 6.32
N GLY A 312 8.67 -28.26 5.36
CA GLY A 312 7.43 -27.53 5.65
C GLY A 312 7.61 -26.11 6.18
N PHE A 313 8.84 -25.61 6.36
CA PHE A 313 9.07 -24.21 6.73
C PHE A 313 8.36 -23.28 5.73
N SER A 314 7.54 -22.35 6.22
CA SER A 314 6.69 -21.52 5.36
C SER A 314 6.59 -20.07 5.85
N SER A 315 6.61 -19.14 4.90
CA SER A 315 6.59 -17.70 5.18
C SER A 315 6.19 -16.91 3.92
N ASN A 316 5.54 -15.76 4.10
CA ASN A 316 5.32 -14.77 3.04
C ASN A 316 6.40 -13.67 2.99
N ASP A 317 7.40 -13.75 3.88
CA ASP A 317 8.51 -12.81 3.94
C ASP A 317 9.76 -13.42 3.31
N LYS A 318 10.28 -12.76 2.27
CA LYS A 318 11.46 -13.20 1.51
C LYS A 318 12.75 -13.15 2.35
N GLU A 319 12.80 -12.39 3.45
CA GLU A 319 13.97 -12.37 4.38
C GLU A 319 14.03 -13.62 5.27
N HIS A 320 12.94 -14.39 5.40
CA HIS A 320 12.92 -15.66 6.14
C HIS A 320 13.52 -16.82 5.35
N PHE A 321 13.99 -16.57 4.13
CA PHE A 321 14.64 -17.55 3.28
C PHE A 321 16.04 -17.07 2.88
N LYS A 322 16.91 -18.01 2.55
CA LYS A 322 18.27 -17.74 2.11
C LYS A 322 18.23 -17.29 0.64
N ARG A 323 18.49 -15.99 0.44
CA ARG A 323 18.54 -15.38 -0.90
C ARG A 323 19.88 -15.61 -1.58
N ARG A 324 20.97 -15.48 -0.82
CA ARG A 324 22.34 -15.74 -1.25
C ARG A 324 22.98 -16.77 -0.33
N GLU A 325 24.01 -17.47 -0.78
CA GLU A 325 24.77 -18.40 0.07
C GLU A 325 25.31 -17.73 1.34
N THR A 326 25.63 -16.44 1.26
CA THR A 326 26.13 -15.63 2.37
C THR A 326 25.04 -15.03 3.27
N SER A 327 23.76 -15.23 2.95
CA SER A 327 22.67 -14.69 3.78
C SER A 327 22.60 -15.40 5.13
N GLU A 328 22.43 -14.61 6.19
CA GLU A 328 22.28 -15.11 7.55
C GLU A 328 20.80 -15.15 7.95
N SER A 329 20.45 -16.17 8.74
CA SER A 329 19.09 -16.30 9.27
C SER A 329 18.85 -15.28 10.39
N ILE A 330 17.67 -14.67 10.38
CA ILE A 330 17.22 -13.77 11.46
C ILE A 330 16.75 -14.54 12.73
N PHE A 331 16.76 -15.88 12.68
CA PHE A 331 16.39 -16.76 13.77
C PHE A 331 17.38 -17.92 13.92
N SER A 332 17.44 -18.52 15.12
CA SER A 332 18.29 -19.70 15.36
C SER A 332 17.70 -20.92 14.65
N VAL A 333 18.37 -21.39 13.59
CA VAL A 333 17.98 -22.58 12.84
C VAL A 333 18.06 -23.84 13.70
N GLU A 334 19.07 -23.93 14.58
CA GLU A 334 19.26 -25.07 15.48
C GLU A 334 18.08 -25.19 16.46
N GLU A 335 17.72 -24.09 17.12
CA GLU A 335 16.59 -24.07 18.06
C GLU A 335 15.26 -24.28 17.32
N PHE A 336 15.09 -23.67 16.14
CA PHE A 336 13.89 -23.85 15.32
C PHE A 336 13.66 -25.32 14.99
N SER A 337 14.71 -26.03 14.60
CA SER A 337 14.63 -27.41 14.11
C SER A 337 14.24 -28.42 15.20
N LYS A 338 14.37 -28.07 16.49
CA LYS A 338 14.01 -28.95 17.61
C LYS A 338 12.51 -29.23 17.64
N GLY A 339 12.14 -30.49 17.43
CA GLY A 339 10.74 -30.95 17.42
C GLY A 339 9.93 -30.49 16.20
N TRP A 340 10.55 -29.81 15.23
CA TRP A 340 9.86 -29.28 14.06
C TRP A 340 9.30 -30.37 13.15
N GLU A 341 10.09 -31.42 12.90
CA GLU A 341 9.70 -32.55 12.05
C GLU A 341 8.40 -33.22 12.53
N GLU A 342 8.29 -33.49 13.84
CA GLU A 342 7.10 -34.09 14.44
C GLU A 342 5.90 -33.13 14.37
N LYS A 343 6.12 -31.84 14.66
CA LYS A 343 5.07 -30.81 14.63
C LYS A 343 4.46 -30.63 13.24
N ILE A 344 5.29 -30.64 12.21
CA ILE A 344 4.89 -30.32 10.83
C ILE A 344 4.45 -31.55 10.03
N ALA A 345 4.82 -32.77 10.45
CA ALA A 345 4.54 -34.02 9.72
C ALA A 345 3.07 -34.17 9.25
N PRO A 346 2.04 -33.85 10.05
CA PRO A 346 0.64 -33.97 9.60
C PRO A 346 0.30 -33.02 8.44
N LEU A 347 0.85 -31.80 8.44
CA LEU A 347 0.64 -30.83 7.37
C LEU A 347 1.46 -31.20 6.13
N LEU A 348 2.71 -31.63 6.33
CA LEU A 348 3.59 -32.07 5.26
C LEU A 348 2.99 -33.25 4.49
N LYS A 349 2.39 -34.22 5.19
CA LYS A 349 1.68 -35.33 4.56
C LYS A 349 0.52 -34.86 3.68
N LYS A 350 -0.32 -33.92 4.15
CA LYS A 350 -1.41 -33.35 3.35
C LYS A 350 -0.87 -32.67 2.08
N ALA A 351 0.20 -31.89 2.19
CA ALA A 351 0.82 -31.25 1.03
C ALA A 351 1.41 -32.27 0.04
N GLN A 352 2.03 -33.36 0.54
CA GLN A 352 2.54 -34.45 -0.29
C GLN A 352 1.41 -35.21 -1.01
N ASP A 353 0.29 -35.44 -0.33
CA ASP A 353 -0.90 -36.09 -0.92
C ASP A 353 -1.52 -35.25 -2.06
N ILE A 354 -1.38 -33.91 -2.00
CA ILE A 354 -1.80 -32.97 -3.05
C ILE A 354 -0.80 -32.93 -4.22
N GLY A 355 0.50 -33.00 -3.92
CA GLY A 355 1.58 -32.98 -4.91
C GLY A 355 2.00 -31.57 -5.35
N ASP A 356 2.58 -31.47 -6.55
CA ASP A 356 3.26 -30.25 -7.02
C ASP A 356 2.35 -29.03 -7.17
N SER A 357 1.03 -29.24 -7.36
CA SER A 357 0.04 -28.15 -7.46
C SER A 357 0.02 -27.26 -6.20
N PHE A 358 0.27 -27.83 -5.02
CA PHE A 358 0.38 -27.07 -3.77
C PHE A 358 1.55 -26.07 -3.77
N TYR A 359 2.58 -26.27 -4.59
CA TYR A 359 3.72 -25.36 -4.68
C TYR A 359 3.68 -24.47 -5.94
N GLY A 360 2.56 -24.50 -6.69
CA GLY A 360 2.37 -23.75 -7.94
C GLY A 360 1.48 -22.51 -7.82
N GLU A 361 1.13 -21.95 -8.98
CA GLU A 361 0.38 -20.69 -9.14
C GLU A 361 -1.14 -20.87 -9.10
N GLU A 362 -1.63 -22.08 -9.33
CA GLU A 362 -3.05 -22.43 -9.44
C GLU A 362 -3.57 -23.07 -8.16
N ARG A 363 -3.20 -22.51 -7.00
CA ARG A 363 -3.70 -23.01 -5.72
C ARG A 363 -5.20 -22.80 -5.61
N ASP A 364 -5.93 -23.84 -5.21
CA ASP A 364 -7.31 -23.66 -4.78
C ASP A 364 -7.39 -23.09 -3.34
N ILE A 365 -8.60 -22.76 -2.89
CA ILE A 365 -8.81 -22.18 -1.55
C ILE A 365 -8.33 -23.11 -0.43
N GLN A 366 -8.50 -24.43 -0.56
CA GLN A 366 -8.06 -25.39 0.48
C GLN A 366 -6.54 -25.50 0.53
N GLN A 367 -5.89 -25.44 -0.62
CA GLN A 367 -4.43 -25.37 -0.73
C GLN A 367 -3.89 -24.05 -0.18
N GLY A 368 -4.56 -22.93 -0.46
CA GLY A 368 -4.28 -21.63 0.15
C GLY A 368 -4.35 -21.69 1.67
N ILE A 369 -5.48 -22.16 2.23
CA ILE A 369 -5.69 -22.34 3.68
C ILE A 369 -4.59 -23.21 4.28
N LEU A 370 -4.25 -24.34 3.65
CA LEU A 370 -3.19 -25.23 4.12
C LEU A 370 -1.83 -24.52 4.16
N SER A 371 -1.50 -23.66 3.18
CA SER A 371 -0.26 -22.90 3.20
C SER A 371 -0.17 -21.96 4.41
N TYR A 372 -1.28 -21.35 4.83
CA TYR A 372 -1.33 -20.56 6.06
C TYR A 372 -1.18 -21.42 7.31
N ASP A 373 -1.70 -22.65 7.34
CA ASP A 373 -1.48 -23.55 8.48
C ASP A 373 0.03 -23.81 8.69
N PHE A 374 0.79 -24.01 7.61
CA PHE A 374 2.25 -24.12 7.70
C PHE A 374 2.90 -22.82 8.21
N ALA A 375 2.48 -21.66 7.70
CA ALA A 375 3.06 -20.38 8.12
C ALA A 375 2.74 -20.06 9.58
N ILE A 376 1.51 -20.34 10.04
CA ILE A 376 1.10 -20.21 11.45
C ILE A 376 1.95 -21.11 12.34
N ALA A 377 2.15 -22.38 11.95
CA ALA A 377 3.01 -23.30 12.69
C ALA A 377 4.47 -22.81 12.74
N THR A 378 4.97 -22.25 11.63
CA THR A 378 6.31 -21.67 11.51
C THR A 378 6.48 -20.50 12.47
N PHE A 379 5.57 -19.51 12.45
CA PHE A 379 5.67 -18.34 13.31
C PHE A 379 5.44 -18.66 14.79
N GLU A 380 4.63 -19.67 15.10
CA GLU A 380 4.51 -20.16 16.47
C GLU A 380 5.81 -20.81 16.97
N GLN A 381 6.49 -21.58 16.13
CA GLN A 381 7.80 -22.14 16.46
C GLN A 381 8.82 -21.01 16.66
N MET A 382 8.88 -20.04 15.74
CA MET A 382 9.76 -18.87 15.88
C MET A 382 9.50 -18.08 17.17
N ALA A 383 8.24 -17.90 17.56
CA ALA A 383 7.91 -17.22 18.81
C ALA A 383 8.34 -18.01 20.05
N SER A 384 8.30 -19.35 20.00
CA SER A 384 8.74 -20.21 21.12
C SER A 384 10.25 -20.20 21.36
N ILE A 385 11.04 -19.90 20.32
CA ILE A 385 12.51 -19.84 20.39
C ILE A 385 13.06 -18.42 20.45
N ALA A 386 12.18 -17.41 20.47
CA ALA A 386 12.58 -16.01 20.47
C ALA A 386 13.44 -15.68 21.69
N SER A 387 14.55 -14.98 21.46
CA SER A 387 15.54 -14.65 22.51
C SER A 387 15.14 -13.43 23.35
N ASN A 388 14.21 -12.61 22.86
CA ASN A 388 13.71 -11.42 23.54
C ASN A 388 12.24 -11.12 23.14
N ASP A 389 11.63 -10.17 23.85
CA ASP A 389 10.22 -9.80 23.64
C ASP A 389 9.97 -9.12 22.28
N GLU A 390 10.96 -8.43 21.72
CA GLU A 390 10.84 -7.79 20.39
C GLU A 390 10.70 -8.86 19.28
N MET A 391 11.58 -9.86 19.27
CA MET A 391 11.53 -10.98 18.32
C MET A 391 10.26 -11.80 18.50
N LYS A 392 9.85 -12.03 19.75
CA LYS A 392 8.61 -12.73 20.07
C LYS A 392 7.40 -11.96 19.55
N GLY A 393 7.38 -10.64 19.78
CA GLY A 393 6.37 -9.71 19.28
C GLY A 393 6.30 -9.69 17.76
N ALA A 394 7.44 -9.65 17.07
CA ALA A 394 7.51 -9.73 15.61
C ALA A 394 6.93 -11.05 15.07
N ALA A 395 7.31 -12.18 15.66
CA ALA A 395 6.81 -13.51 15.27
C ALA A 395 5.30 -13.64 15.49
N TYR A 396 4.77 -13.20 16.64
CA TYR A 396 3.32 -13.24 16.89
C TYR A 396 2.52 -12.27 16.02
N ARG A 397 3.06 -11.09 15.66
CA ARG A 397 2.42 -10.21 14.67
C ARG A 397 2.36 -10.85 13.28
N LYS A 398 3.40 -11.56 12.86
CA LYS A 398 3.37 -12.34 11.62
C LYS A 398 2.37 -13.50 11.70
N LYS A 399 2.34 -14.24 12.81
CA LYS A 399 1.30 -15.28 13.08
C LYS A 399 -0.11 -14.71 12.97
N ALA A 400 -0.36 -13.56 13.58
CA ALA A 400 -1.64 -12.85 13.49
C ALA A 400 -2.00 -12.46 12.05
N SER A 401 -1.06 -11.89 11.29
CA SER A 401 -1.29 -11.56 9.87
C SER A 401 -1.68 -12.79 9.03
N MET A 402 -1.06 -13.95 9.29
CA MET A 402 -1.43 -15.21 8.62
C MET A 402 -2.83 -15.68 9.01
N LEU A 403 -3.18 -15.61 10.30
CA LEU A 403 -4.52 -15.94 10.79
C LEU A 403 -5.60 -15.02 10.18
N MET A 404 -5.33 -13.73 10.07
CA MET A 404 -6.25 -12.76 9.49
C MET A 404 -6.48 -12.99 7.99
N THR A 405 -5.42 -13.29 7.23
CA THR A 405 -5.57 -13.61 5.80
C THR A 405 -6.26 -14.95 5.59
N GLN A 406 -5.97 -15.95 6.44
CA GLN A 406 -6.68 -17.22 6.41
C GLN A 406 -8.16 -17.05 6.80
N ALA A 407 -8.48 -16.14 7.73
CA ALA A 407 -9.86 -15.82 8.09
C ALA A 407 -10.64 -15.23 6.91
N GLU A 408 -10.01 -14.35 6.13
CA GLU A 408 -10.59 -13.82 4.88
C GLU A 408 -10.94 -14.95 3.90
N LEU A 409 -9.98 -15.84 3.59
CA LEU A 409 -10.22 -17.00 2.71
C LEU A 409 -11.33 -17.93 3.22
N LEU A 410 -11.41 -18.12 4.54
CA LEU A 410 -12.46 -18.92 5.18
C LEU A 410 -13.83 -18.25 5.09
N MET A 411 -13.90 -16.93 5.23
CA MET A 411 -15.14 -16.17 5.11
C MET A 411 -15.68 -16.24 3.68
N GLU A 412 -14.82 -15.97 2.68
CA GLU A 412 -15.17 -16.02 1.26
C GLU A 412 -15.55 -17.43 0.79
N SER A 413 -15.00 -18.47 1.41
CA SER A 413 -15.42 -19.87 1.20
C SER A 413 -16.64 -20.30 1.99
N LYS A 414 -17.38 -19.36 2.59
CA LYS A 414 -18.62 -19.57 3.36
C LYS A 414 -18.41 -20.41 4.62
N ASN A 415 -17.20 -20.41 5.18
CA ASN A 415 -16.87 -21.07 6.44
C ASN A 415 -16.67 -20.04 7.56
N ARG A 416 -17.77 -19.35 7.89
CA ARG A 416 -17.81 -18.27 8.88
C ARG A 416 -17.29 -18.69 10.26
N ASP A 417 -17.69 -19.85 10.75
CA ASP A 417 -17.28 -20.33 12.09
C ASP A 417 -15.76 -20.48 12.20
N ALA A 418 -15.11 -20.99 11.15
CA ALA A 418 -13.66 -21.12 11.13
C ALA A 418 -12.96 -19.75 10.96
N ALA A 419 -13.53 -18.84 10.17
CA ALA A 419 -13.03 -17.47 10.04
C ALA A 419 -13.05 -16.74 11.39
N GLU A 420 -14.18 -16.79 12.10
CA GLU A 420 -14.34 -16.17 13.42
C GLU A 420 -13.45 -16.84 14.48
N ALA A 421 -13.23 -18.15 14.39
CA ALA A 421 -12.26 -18.84 15.24
C ALA A 421 -10.82 -18.31 15.02
N ASN A 422 -10.46 -17.94 13.78
CA ASN A 422 -9.16 -17.32 13.48
C ASN A 422 -9.06 -15.87 13.97
N LEU A 423 -10.14 -15.09 13.96
CA LEU A 423 -10.17 -13.78 14.62
C LEU A 423 -9.91 -13.92 16.13
N LYS A 424 -10.54 -14.90 16.77
CA LYS A 424 -10.30 -15.20 18.19
C LYS A 424 -8.86 -15.63 18.46
N LYS A 425 -8.29 -16.53 17.66
CA LYS A 425 -6.87 -16.91 17.77
C LYS A 425 -5.94 -15.72 17.57
N THR A 426 -6.29 -14.77 16.70
CA THR A 426 -5.53 -13.54 16.49
C THR A 426 -5.52 -12.70 17.76
N PHE A 427 -6.69 -12.52 18.37
CA PHE A 427 -6.81 -11.85 19.68
C PHE A 427 -5.97 -12.55 20.75
N ASP A 428 -6.14 -13.86 20.93
CA ASP A 428 -5.42 -14.66 21.92
C ASP A 428 -3.90 -14.67 21.69
N THR A 429 -3.45 -14.42 20.46
CA THR A 429 -2.02 -14.32 20.10
C THR A 429 -1.42 -12.96 20.43
N LEU A 430 -2.19 -11.88 20.23
CA LEU A 430 -1.69 -10.50 20.33
C LEU A 430 -1.94 -9.86 21.70
N GLU A 431 -3.05 -10.18 22.37
CA GLU A 431 -3.38 -9.63 23.69
C GLU A 431 -2.25 -9.84 24.72
N PRO A 432 -1.64 -11.04 24.86
CA PRO A 432 -0.62 -11.28 25.89
C PRO A 432 0.69 -10.50 25.68
N ILE A 433 0.95 -10.03 24.46
CA ILE A 433 2.15 -9.26 24.12
C ILE A 433 1.84 -7.78 23.89
N PHE A 434 0.58 -7.35 24.00
CA PHE A 434 0.17 -6.00 23.65
C PHE A 434 0.98 -4.94 24.39
N GLU A 435 1.13 -5.09 25.71
CA GLU A 435 1.87 -4.15 26.56
C GLU A 435 3.39 -4.14 26.32
N SER A 436 3.95 -5.17 25.68
CA SER A 436 5.38 -5.23 25.33
C SER A 436 5.70 -4.68 23.95
N LEU A 437 4.68 -4.29 23.17
CA LEU A 437 4.87 -3.65 21.87
C LEU A 437 5.14 -2.15 22.04
N GLU A 438 5.90 -1.56 21.10
CA GLU A 438 6.20 -0.13 21.11
C GLU A 438 5.93 0.51 19.74
N GLY A 439 5.72 1.83 19.74
CA GLY A 439 5.59 2.66 18.56
C GLY A 439 4.48 2.24 17.60
N ILE A 440 4.78 2.28 16.30
CA ILE A 440 3.83 1.98 15.22
C ILE A 440 3.22 0.56 15.36
N SER A 441 4.02 -0.41 15.81
CA SER A 441 3.56 -1.80 15.96
C SER A 441 2.48 -1.92 17.03
N LEU A 442 2.60 -1.16 18.12
CA LEU A 442 1.61 -1.09 19.19
C LEU A 442 0.32 -0.40 18.70
N LEU A 443 0.44 0.71 17.97
CA LEU A 443 -0.71 1.44 17.40
C LEU A 443 -1.54 0.56 16.45
N HIS A 444 -0.90 -0.11 15.49
CA HIS A 444 -1.58 -1.02 14.57
C HIS A 444 -2.25 -2.19 15.30
N THR A 445 -1.58 -2.75 16.31
CA THR A 445 -2.14 -3.84 17.12
C THR A 445 -3.36 -3.37 17.91
N CYS A 446 -3.32 -2.16 18.46
CA CYS A 446 -4.45 -1.53 19.16
C CYS A 446 -5.67 -1.40 18.25
N VAL A 447 -5.48 -0.88 17.03
CA VAL A 447 -6.55 -0.76 16.02
C VAL A 447 -7.15 -2.12 15.68
N LEU A 448 -6.32 -3.12 15.40
CA LEU A 448 -6.79 -4.45 15.03
C LEU A 448 -7.58 -5.12 16.16
N LEU A 449 -7.06 -5.10 17.40
CA LEU A 449 -7.76 -5.67 18.56
C LEU A 449 -9.09 -4.95 18.83
N PHE A 450 -9.11 -3.62 18.69
CA PHE A 450 -10.33 -2.83 18.77
C PHE A 450 -11.37 -3.26 17.72
N GLN A 451 -10.96 -3.37 16.45
CA GLN A 451 -11.84 -3.76 15.35
C GLN A 451 -12.41 -5.18 15.54
N ILE A 452 -11.58 -6.14 15.96
CA ILE A 452 -12.03 -7.49 16.29
C ILE A 452 -13.10 -7.45 17.39
N LYS A 453 -12.92 -6.63 18.42
CA LYS A 453 -13.91 -6.48 19.51
C LYS A 453 -15.20 -5.81 19.06
N ILE A 454 -15.13 -4.81 18.18
CA ILE A 454 -16.33 -4.22 17.56
C ILE A 454 -17.08 -5.26 16.73
N TYR A 455 -16.38 -6.03 15.89
CA TYR A 455 -16.99 -7.09 15.08
C TYR A 455 -17.68 -8.15 15.95
N LEU A 456 -17.05 -8.56 17.06
CA LEU A 456 -17.63 -9.50 18.01
C LEU A 456 -18.71 -8.89 18.94
N ASN A 457 -19.04 -7.60 18.76
CA ASN A 457 -19.98 -6.85 19.57
C ASN A 457 -19.62 -6.81 21.08
N ASP A 458 -18.33 -6.85 21.40
CA ASP A 458 -17.77 -6.75 22.75
C ASP A 458 -17.30 -5.31 23.04
N LEU A 459 -18.28 -4.43 23.21
CA LEU A 459 -18.05 -3.00 23.41
C LEU A 459 -17.29 -2.68 24.70
N GLN A 460 -17.41 -3.54 25.73
CA GLN A 460 -16.73 -3.33 27.00
C GLN A 460 -15.22 -3.52 26.87
N SER A 461 -14.78 -4.58 26.20
CA SER A 461 -13.35 -4.75 25.90
C SER A 461 -12.86 -3.74 24.87
N ALA A 462 -13.66 -3.41 23.85
CA ALA A 462 -13.28 -2.40 22.85
C ALA A 462 -12.96 -1.04 23.49
N ALA A 463 -13.73 -0.62 24.50
CA ALA A 463 -13.49 0.64 25.22
C ALA A 463 -12.11 0.73 25.88
N GLN A 464 -11.48 -0.39 26.22
CA GLN A 464 -10.13 -0.41 26.83
C GLN A 464 -9.07 0.05 25.83
N TYR A 465 -9.16 -0.39 24.57
CA TYR A 465 -8.23 0.01 23.51
C TYR A 465 -8.44 1.46 23.09
N MET A 466 -9.69 1.93 23.05
CA MET A 466 -9.99 3.34 22.80
C MET A 466 -9.39 4.23 23.89
N LYS A 467 -9.61 3.87 25.16
CA LYS A 467 -9.00 4.56 26.30
C LYS A 467 -7.47 4.49 26.26
N PHE A 468 -6.89 3.36 25.87
CA PHE A 468 -5.45 3.23 25.73
C PHE A 468 -4.90 4.25 24.72
N LEU A 469 -5.52 4.32 23.54
CA LEU A 469 -5.07 5.22 22.48
C LEU A 469 -5.26 6.70 22.84
N ASP A 470 -6.36 7.05 23.51
CA ASP A 470 -6.58 8.40 24.04
C ASP A 470 -5.51 8.81 25.06
N ASN A 471 -4.92 7.83 25.76
CA ASN A 471 -3.86 8.06 26.76
C ASN A 471 -2.43 7.86 26.21
N TYR A 472 -2.26 7.58 24.92
CA TYR A 472 -0.96 7.21 24.34
C TYR A 472 0.07 8.35 24.42
N ASP A 473 -0.35 9.59 24.18
CA ASP A 473 0.52 10.78 24.22
C ASP A 473 -0.15 11.95 24.97
N THR A 474 -0.71 11.69 26.15
CA THR A 474 -1.35 12.75 26.96
C THR A 474 -0.41 13.85 27.40
N ASP A 475 0.89 13.54 27.51
CA ASP A 475 1.92 14.50 27.88
C ASP A 475 2.41 15.35 26.70
N GLY A 476 1.97 15.07 25.46
CA GLY A 476 2.41 15.75 24.25
C GLY A 476 3.91 15.63 24.01
N LYS A 477 4.51 14.50 24.41
CA LYS A 477 5.95 14.23 24.29
C LYS A 477 6.30 13.78 22.88
N LEU A 478 5.33 13.25 22.14
CA LEU A 478 5.54 12.83 20.77
C LEU A 478 5.73 14.05 19.87
N LYS A 479 6.86 14.07 19.15
CA LYS A 479 7.20 15.22 18.30
C LYS A 479 6.30 15.26 17.08
N GLU A 480 5.63 16.38 16.85
CA GLU A 480 4.82 16.59 15.66
C GLU A 480 5.65 16.39 14.38
N GLY A 481 5.10 15.60 13.45
CA GLY A 481 5.72 15.28 12.16
C GLY A 481 6.56 13.99 12.13
N THR A 482 6.77 13.30 13.26
CA THR A 482 7.32 11.94 13.25
C THR A 482 6.31 10.95 12.66
N GLU A 483 6.78 9.79 12.19
CA GLU A 483 5.90 8.76 11.65
C GLU A 483 4.97 8.18 12.72
N GLU A 484 5.46 8.01 13.93
CA GLU A 484 4.62 7.58 15.06
C GLU A 484 3.51 8.60 15.36
N PHE A 485 3.78 9.91 15.23
CA PHE A 485 2.76 10.95 15.39
C PHE A 485 1.70 10.91 14.29
N LYS A 486 2.15 10.70 13.04
CA LYS A 486 1.24 10.55 11.89
C LYS A 486 0.37 9.31 12.06
N GLU A 487 0.98 8.19 12.45
CA GLU A 487 0.28 6.94 12.66
C GLU A 487 -0.69 7.03 13.83
N LEU A 488 -0.33 7.68 14.94
CA LEU A 488 -1.25 7.94 16.05
C LEU A 488 -2.50 8.68 15.57
N LYS A 489 -2.35 9.73 14.75
CA LYS A 489 -3.49 10.46 14.18
C LYS A 489 -4.36 9.57 13.27
N VAL A 490 -3.75 8.76 12.42
CA VAL A 490 -4.46 7.84 11.51
C VAL A 490 -5.21 6.77 12.31
N SER A 491 -4.51 6.10 13.24
CA SER A 491 -5.06 5.09 14.14
C SER A 491 -6.22 5.66 14.97
N SER A 492 -6.10 6.84 15.57
CA SER A 492 -7.19 7.47 16.34
C SER A 492 -8.40 7.80 15.47
N ALA A 493 -8.20 8.30 14.26
CA ALA A 493 -9.29 8.53 13.31
C ALA A 493 -9.98 7.22 12.90
N LYS A 494 -9.21 6.14 12.69
CA LYS A 494 -9.72 4.81 12.34
C LYS A 494 -10.52 4.17 13.48
N LEU A 495 -10.05 4.24 14.73
CA LEU A 495 -10.80 3.78 15.90
C LEU A 495 -12.13 4.53 16.02
N LYS A 496 -12.10 5.86 15.89
CA LYS A 496 -13.30 6.68 15.98
C LYS A 496 -14.31 6.32 14.90
N ALA A 497 -13.89 6.25 13.63
CA ALA A 497 -14.76 5.85 12.53
C ALA A 497 -15.36 4.45 12.76
N THR A 498 -14.53 3.48 13.14
CA THR A 498 -14.97 2.12 13.45
C THR A 498 -15.98 2.10 14.63
N PHE A 499 -15.79 2.96 15.64
CA PHE A 499 -16.75 3.07 16.75
C PHE A 499 -18.06 3.71 16.32
N ASP A 500 -18.00 4.79 15.53
CA ASP A 500 -19.17 5.51 15.03
C ASP A 500 -20.02 4.57 14.16
N ASP A 501 -19.37 3.77 13.31
CA ASP A 501 -20.00 2.80 12.40
C ASP A 501 -20.26 1.43 13.04
N ARG A 502 -20.02 1.26 14.34
CA ARG A 502 -20.07 -0.06 15.03
C ARG A 502 -21.37 -0.84 14.83
N ALA A 503 -22.49 -0.17 14.59
CA ALA A 503 -23.79 -0.81 14.42
C ALA A 503 -23.87 -1.66 13.14
N ILE A 504 -23.13 -1.29 12.09
CA ILE A 504 -23.08 -2.01 10.82
C ILE A 504 -21.84 -2.92 10.71
N LEU A 505 -20.88 -2.78 11.63
CA LEU A 505 -19.63 -3.55 11.64
C LEU A 505 -19.68 -4.80 12.53
N THR A 506 -20.84 -5.18 13.07
CA THR A 506 -20.96 -6.38 13.91
C THR A 506 -21.12 -7.63 13.08
N LYS A 507 -20.75 -8.78 13.65
CA LYS A 507 -20.98 -10.08 13.03
C LYS A 507 -22.48 -10.31 12.73
N GLU A 508 -23.40 -9.81 13.55
CA GLU A 508 -24.83 -9.97 13.26
C GLU A 508 -25.29 -9.15 12.05
N ALA A 509 -24.65 -8.00 11.80
CA ALA A 509 -24.98 -7.11 10.69
C ALA A 509 -24.30 -7.52 9.38
N MET A 510 -23.12 -8.16 9.44
CA MET A 510 -22.31 -8.46 8.27
C MET A 510 -22.45 -9.91 7.78
N THR A 511 -22.46 -10.09 6.46
CA THR A 511 -22.51 -11.41 5.80
C THR A 511 -21.11 -11.97 5.47
N HIS A 512 -20.15 -11.09 5.18
CA HIS A 512 -18.70 -11.35 5.04
C HIS A 512 -17.91 -10.22 5.74
N PHE A 513 -16.61 -10.07 5.48
CA PHE A 513 -15.78 -9.05 6.15
C PHE A 513 -15.67 -7.70 5.41
N HIS A 514 -16.29 -7.55 4.24
CA HIS A 514 -16.37 -6.28 3.54
C HIS A 514 -17.74 -5.63 3.81
N LEU A 515 -17.80 -4.31 3.64
CA LEU A 515 -19.07 -3.61 3.64
C LEU A 515 -19.72 -3.90 2.30
N ASP A 516 -20.96 -4.39 2.31
CA ASP A 516 -21.74 -4.54 1.09
C ASP A 516 -21.99 -3.14 0.52
N ASP A 517 -21.62 -2.91 -0.75
CA ASP A 517 -22.06 -1.74 -1.51
C ASP A 517 -23.59 -1.90 -1.71
N GLU A 518 -24.40 -1.20 -0.91
CA GLU A 518 -25.85 -1.08 -1.17
C GLU A 518 -26.15 -0.28 -2.45
#